data_AF-A0A5C4MDK6-F1
#
_entry.id   AF-A0A5C4MDK6-F1
#
_cell.length_a   1.000
_cell.length_b   1.000
_cell.length_c   1.000
_cell.angle_alpha   90.00
_cell.angle_beta   90.00
_cell.angle_gamma   90.00
#
_symmetry.space_group_name_H-M   'P 1'
#
loop_
_entity.id
_entity.type
_entity.pdbx_description
1 polymer ?
#
loop_
_entity_poly.entity_id
_entity_poly.type
_entity_poly.pdbx_seq_one_letter_code
_entity_poly.pdbx_strand_id
1 'polypeptide(L)'
;MRSPTFLPLTTGAAVHAGAHAVLHRATEADRAADACWACLLTGADAGECGLGAWLRRLSEATSAYTGTRWWFGAGSPHRERVARAHGRIEDAITDGDGSEFARAFMGYDHALAGALVCTSERGRGKHRARL
;
A
#
# COMPACT_ATOMS: atom_id res chain seq x y z
N MET A 1 -7.88 -14.41 11.64
CA MET A 1 -6.89 -13.87 10.68
C MET A 1 -5.89 -13.06 11.50
N ARG A 2 -4.57 -13.22 11.28
CA ARG A 2 -3.53 -12.42 11.95
C ARG A 2 -3.68 -10.96 11.50
N SER A 3 -3.50 -10.01 12.42
CA SER A 3 -3.49 -8.59 12.07
C SER A 3 -2.29 -8.28 11.17
N PRO A 4 -2.47 -7.48 10.11
CA PRO A 4 -1.39 -7.07 9.22
C PRO A 4 -0.36 -6.21 9.96
N THR A 5 0.92 -6.43 9.68
CA THR A 5 2.04 -5.78 10.39
C THR A 5 2.43 -4.46 9.74
N PHE A 6 2.51 -4.42 8.41
CA PHE A 6 3.04 -3.31 7.63
C PHE A 6 1.96 -2.50 6.91
N LEU A 7 0.81 -3.11 6.61
CA LEU A 7 -0.30 -2.46 5.90
C LEU A 7 -1.62 -2.40 6.71
N PRO A 8 -1.62 -2.04 8.00
CA PRO A 8 -2.84 -2.03 8.81
C PRO A 8 -3.87 -1.00 8.38
N LEU A 9 -3.46 0.19 7.92
CA LEU A 9 -4.41 1.23 7.49
C LEU A 9 -5.00 0.89 6.13
N THR A 10 -4.18 0.42 5.18
CA THR A 10 -4.61 0.07 3.82
C THR A 10 -5.59 -1.10 3.85
N THR A 11 -5.31 -2.14 4.63
CA THR A 11 -6.21 -3.29 4.79
C THR A 11 -7.52 -2.87 5.45
N GLY A 12 -7.48 -2.07 6.52
CA GLY A 12 -8.67 -1.52 7.17
C GLY A 12 -9.53 -0.66 6.22
N ALA A 13 -8.90 0.24 5.47
CA ALA A 13 -9.57 1.07 4.47
C ALA A 13 -10.19 0.23 3.34
N ALA A 14 -9.47 -0.79 2.86
CA ALA A 14 -9.97 -1.69 1.82
C ALA A 14 -11.17 -2.52 2.30
N VAL A 15 -11.17 -3.00 3.55
CA VAL A 15 -12.33 -3.67 4.16
C VAL A 15 -13.51 -2.71 4.24
N HIS A 16 -13.31 -1.50 4.78
CA HIS A 16 -14.39 -0.52 4.91
C HIS A 16 -15.00 -0.12 3.56
N ALA A 17 -14.17 -0.03 2.52
CA ALA A 17 -14.57 0.38 1.19
C ALA A 17 -15.07 -0.78 0.30
N GLY A 18 -15.06 -2.02 0.80
CA GLY A 18 -15.42 -3.22 0.01
C GLY A 18 -14.46 -3.51 -1.15
N ALA A 19 -13.22 -3.03 -1.07
CA ALA A 19 -12.22 -3.13 -2.12
C ALA A 19 -11.50 -4.49 -2.11
N HIS A 20 -12.22 -5.58 -2.40
CA HIS A 20 -11.71 -6.95 -2.23
C HIS A 20 -10.40 -7.25 -2.97
N ALA A 21 -10.24 -6.75 -4.21
CA ALA A 21 -9.00 -6.92 -4.97
C ALA A 21 -7.81 -6.20 -4.29
N VAL A 22 -8.04 -5.00 -3.74
CA VAL A 22 -7.01 -4.24 -3.00
C VAL A 22 -6.68 -4.97 -1.71
N LEU A 23 -7.69 -5.43 -0.96
CA LEU A 23 -7.50 -6.19 0.27
C LEU A 23 -6.67 -7.46 0.06
N HIS A 24 -6.96 -8.22 -1.00
CA HIS A 24 -6.20 -9.40 -1.36
C HIS A 24 -4.73 -9.04 -1.65
N ARG A 25 -4.48 -8.01 -2.47
CA ARG A 25 -3.11 -7.58 -2.79
C ARG A 25 -2.37 -7.01 -1.58
N ALA A 26 -3.07 -6.30 -0.70
CA ALA A 26 -2.49 -5.77 0.53
C ALA A 26 -2.07 -6.91 1.47
N THR A 27 -2.86 -7.97 1.57
CA THR A 27 -2.51 -9.15 2.39
C THR A 27 -1.26 -9.86 1.86
N GLU A 28 -1.15 -10.03 0.54
CA GLU A 28 0.05 -10.64 -0.07
C GLU A 28 1.30 -9.77 0.11
N ALA A 29 1.17 -8.45 -0.09
CA ALA A 29 2.27 -7.51 0.12
C ALA A 29 2.71 -7.44 1.60
N ASP A 30 1.76 -7.50 2.55
CA ASP A 30 2.04 -7.49 3.98
C ASP A 30 2.85 -8.73 4.41
N ARG A 31 2.50 -9.91 3.89
CA ARG A 31 3.27 -11.14 4.14
C ARG A 31 4.67 -11.08 3.55
N ALA A 32 4.81 -10.56 2.33
CA ALA A 32 6.12 -10.37 1.71
C ALA A 32 6.97 -9.37 2.50
N ALA A 33 6.35 -8.31 3.04
CA ALA A 33 7.03 -7.35 3.91
C ALA A 33 7.47 -8.00 5.23
N ASP A 34 6.65 -8.84 5.86
CA ASP A 34 7.00 -9.60 7.08
C ASP A 34 8.22 -10.51 6.84
N ALA A 35 8.28 -11.20 5.69
CA ALA A 35 9.42 -12.03 5.31
C ALA A 35 10.68 -11.20 5.05
N CYS A 36 10.56 -10.10 4.30
CA CYS A 36 11.67 -9.20 4.00
C CYS A 36 12.24 -8.55 5.27
N TRP A 37 11.36 -8.15 6.18
CA TRP A 37 11.71 -7.65 7.50
C TRP A 37 12.53 -8.65 8.30
N ALA A 38 12.11 -9.92 8.33
CA ALA A 38 12.84 -10.96 9.02
C ALA A 38 14.26 -11.14 8.44
N CYS A 39 14.42 -11.10 7.11
CA CYS A 39 15.74 -11.14 6.48
C CYS A 39 16.62 -9.97 6.95
N LEU A 40 16.09 -8.73 6.90
CA LEU A 40 16.80 -7.52 7.34
C LEU A 40 17.26 -7.61 8.80
N LEU A 41 16.41 -8.12 9.69
CA LEU A 41 16.75 -8.30 11.11
C LEU A 41 17.87 -9.32 11.34
N THR A 42 17.99 -10.32 10.46
CA THR A 42 19.04 -11.34 10.53
C THR A 42 20.32 -10.97 9.76
N GLY A 43 20.31 -9.86 9.02
CA GLY A 43 21.39 -9.50 8.08
C GLY A 43 21.49 -10.44 6.87
N ALA A 44 20.42 -11.20 6.59
CA ALA A 44 20.32 -12.05 5.41
C ALA A 44 19.93 -11.23 4.18
N ASP A 45 20.19 -11.75 2.98
CA ASP A 45 19.86 -11.06 1.73
C ASP A 45 18.33 -10.90 1.58
N ALA A 46 17.88 -9.65 1.70
CA ALA A 46 16.48 -9.26 1.57
C ALA A 46 16.09 -8.94 0.12
N GLY A 47 17.04 -8.87 -0.81
CA GLY A 47 16.82 -8.56 -2.22
C GLY A 47 15.99 -9.64 -2.94
N GLU A 48 16.10 -10.89 -2.50
CA GLU A 48 15.36 -12.02 -3.09
C GLU A 48 13.88 -12.08 -2.69
N CYS A 49 13.43 -11.26 -1.72
CA CYS A 49 12.05 -11.30 -1.24
C CYS A 49 11.02 -10.83 -2.28
N GLY A 50 11.44 -10.20 -3.38
CA GLY A 50 10.56 -9.81 -4.48
C GLY A 50 9.50 -8.76 -4.09
N LEU A 51 9.72 -8.03 -2.99
CA LEU A 51 8.73 -7.15 -2.37
C LEU A 51 8.24 -6.05 -3.33
N GLY A 52 9.14 -5.46 -4.12
CA GLY A 52 8.78 -4.42 -5.09
C GLY A 52 7.76 -4.87 -6.15
N ALA A 53 7.73 -6.16 -6.52
CA ALA A 53 6.71 -6.69 -7.42
C ALA A 53 5.32 -6.71 -6.76
N TRP A 54 5.25 -7.04 -5.47
CA TRP A 54 4.00 -7.04 -4.70
C TRP A 54 3.46 -5.64 -4.46
N LEU A 55 4.34 -4.69 -4.14
CA LEU A 55 3.97 -3.27 -3.97
C LEU A 55 3.48 -2.64 -5.28
N ARG A 56 4.07 -3.01 -6.43
CA ARG A 56 3.55 -2.60 -7.75
C ARG A 56 2.14 -3.12 -7.99
N ARG A 57 1.92 -4.43 -7.81
CA ARG A 57 0.59 -5.06 -7.97
C ARG A 57 -0.47 -4.45 -7.03
N LEU A 58 -0.09 -4.07 -5.82
CA LEU A 58 -0.98 -3.37 -4.89
C LEU A 58 -1.33 -1.96 -5.37
N SER A 59 -0.35 -1.21 -5.87
CA SER A 59 -0.55 0.12 -6.44
C SER A 59 -1.46 0.07 -7.68
N GLU A 60 -1.29 -0.94 -8.54
CA GLU A 60 -2.14 -1.19 -9.69
C GLU A 60 -3.59 -1.51 -9.29
N ALA A 61 -3.79 -2.41 -8.33
CA ALA A 61 -5.12 -2.74 -7.82
C ALA A 61 -5.80 -1.50 -7.20
N THR A 62 -5.04 -0.65 -6.52
CA THR A 62 -5.53 0.60 -5.95
C THR A 62 -5.93 1.59 -7.05
N SER A 63 -5.11 1.75 -8.09
CA SER A 63 -5.42 2.59 -9.25
C SER A 63 -6.69 2.10 -9.97
N ALA A 64 -6.85 0.79 -10.15
CA ALA A 64 -8.04 0.20 -10.74
C ALA A 64 -9.31 0.46 -9.90
N TYR A 65 -9.21 0.28 -8.57
CA TYR A 65 -10.32 0.52 -7.65
C TYR A 65 -10.72 1.99 -7.56
N THR A 66 -9.75 2.88 -7.40
CA THR A 66 -9.96 4.33 -7.26
C THR A 66 -10.39 5.00 -8.57
N GLY A 67 -10.23 4.29 -9.69
CA GLY A 67 -10.44 4.77 -11.04
C GLY A 67 -9.18 5.43 -11.58
N THR A 68 -8.64 4.87 -12.67
CA THR A 68 -7.38 5.31 -13.29
C THR A 68 -7.38 6.82 -13.59
N ARG A 69 -8.45 7.36 -14.18
CA ARG A 69 -8.57 8.80 -14.45
C ARG A 69 -8.43 9.66 -13.20
N TRP A 70 -8.98 9.22 -12.06
CA TRP A 70 -8.81 9.94 -10.80
C TRP A 70 -7.38 9.80 -10.30
N TRP A 71 -6.83 8.58 -10.30
CA TRP A 71 -5.46 8.28 -9.87
C TRP A 71 -4.40 9.11 -10.60
N PHE A 72 -4.58 9.32 -11.91
CA PHE A 72 -3.68 10.13 -12.73
C PHE A 72 -3.97 11.64 -12.69
N GLY A 73 -5.12 12.06 -12.15
CA GLY A 73 -5.53 13.45 -12.01
C GLY A 73 -5.54 13.90 -10.55
N ALA A 74 -6.73 14.05 -9.98
CA ALA A 74 -6.90 14.54 -8.60
C ALA A 74 -6.26 13.66 -7.51
N GLY A 75 -5.96 12.40 -7.81
CA GLY A 75 -5.23 11.47 -6.94
C GLY A 75 -3.71 11.56 -7.07
N SER A 76 -3.16 12.43 -7.93
CA SER A 76 -1.71 12.52 -8.16
C SER A 76 -0.87 12.73 -6.89
N PRO A 77 -1.30 13.52 -5.88
CA PRO A 77 -0.51 13.69 -4.66
C PRO A 77 -0.41 12.39 -3.85
N HIS A 78 -1.47 11.55 -3.86
CA HIS A 78 -1.42 10.23 -3.23
C HIS A 78 -0.47 9.31 -3.99
N ARG A 79 -0.57 9.29 -5.32
CA ARG A 79 0.32 8.50 -6.17
C ARG A 79 1.79 8.87 -5.99
N GLU A 80 2.12 10.16 -5.92
CA GLU A 80 3.49 10.64 -5.69
C GLU A 80 4.02 10.20 -4.33
N ARG A 81 3.20 10.26 -3.28
CA ARG A 81 3.57 9.75 -1.95
C ARG A 81 3.80 8.24 -1.97
N VAL A 82 2.93 7.48 -2.63
CA VAL A 82 3.08 6.02 -2.81
C VAL A 82 4.39 5.71 -3.55
N ALA A 83 4.66 6.37 -4.67
CA ALA A 83 5.87 6.15 -5.46
C ALA A 83 7.14 6.50 -4.67
N ARG A 84 7.13 7.62 -3.93
CA ARG A 84 8.26 8.02 -3.07
C ARG A 84 8.49 7.02 -1.94
N ALA A 85 7.43 6.57 -1.28
CA ALA A 85 7.56 5.59 -0.21
C ALA A 85 8.02 4.22 -0.75
N HIS A 86 7.57 3.83 -1.94
CA HIS A 86 8.05 2.64 -2.63
C HIS A 86 9.56 2.70 -2.89
N GLY A 87 10.06 3.78 -3.50
CA GLY A 87 11.50 3.93 -3.75
C GLY A 87 12.31 3.81 -2.47
N ARG A 88 11.86 4.43 -1.36
CA ARG A 88 12.51 4.30 -0.05
C ARG A 88 12.51 2.89 0.52
N ILE A 89 11.47 2.10 0.26
CA ILE A 89 11.44 0.68 0.65
C ILE A 89 12.52 -0.07 -0.13
N GLU A 90 12.63 0.16 -1.45
CA GLU A 90 13.64 -0.49 -2.29
C GLU A 90 15.07 -0.08 -1.89
N ASP A 91 15.29 1.21 -1.60
CA ASP A 91 16.56 1.73 -1.08
C ASP A 91 16.90 1.07 0.26
N ALA A 92 15.96 1.01 1.20
CA ALA A 92 16.17 0.40 2.52
C ALA A 92 16.47 -1.11 2.44
N ILE A 93 15.86 -1.83 1.50
CA ILE A 93 16.18 -3.24 1.24
C ILE A 93 17.62 -3.37 0.74
N THR A 94 18.01 -2.50 -0.21
CA THR A 94 19.35 -2.51 -0.81
C THR A 94 20.42 -2.17 0.23
N ASP A 95 20.15 -1.22 1.10
CA ASP A 95 21.06 -0.77 2.15
C ASP A 95 21.06 -1.68 3.39
N GLY A 96 20.13 -2.64 3.47
CA GLY A 96 19.96 -3.49 4.64
C GLY A 96 19.43 -2.73 5.88
N ASP A 97 18.82 -1.55 5.69
CA ASP A 97 18.37 -0.68 6.77
C ASP A 97 16.93 -1.00 7.19
N GLY A 98 16.78 -1.78 8.26
CA GLY A 98 15.47 -2.07 8.82
C GLY A 98 14.74 -0.83 9.37
N SER A 99 15.44 0.14 9.95
CA SER A 99 14.78 1.32 10.49
C SER A 99 14.12 2.15 9.37
N GLU A 100 14.85 2.38 8.28
CA GLU A 100 14.29 3.11 7.14
C GLU A 100 13.23 2.28 6.41
N PHE A 101 13.37 0.94 6.36
CA PHE A 101 12.33 0.05 5.82
C PHE A 101 11.00 0.23 6.56
N ALA A 102 11.01 0.14 7.90
CA ALA A 102 9.81 0.30 8.71
C ALA A 102 9.19 1.70 8.55
N ARG A 103 10.04 2.74 8.51
CA ARG A 103 9.60 4.12 8.29
C ARG A 103 8.97 4.33 6.92
N ALA A 104 9.58 3.77 5.87
CA ALA A 104 9.09 3.87 4.50
C ALA A 104 7.74 3.14 4.36
N PHE A 105 7.57 1.99 5.01
CA PHE A 105 6.30 1.26 5.05
C PHE A 105 5.17 2.03 5.72
N MET A 106 5.42 2.71 6.84
CA MET A 106 4.40 3.58 7.45
C MET A 106 3.93 4.69 6.48
N GLY A 107 4.87 5.28 5.74
CA GLY A 107 4.55 6.29 4.72
C GLY A 107 3.75 5.70 3.56
N TYR A 108 4.10 4.50 3.11
CA TYR A 108 3.44 3.78 2.04
C TYR A 108 1.99 3.41 2.43
N ASP A 109 1.80 2.81 3.61
CA ASP A 109 0.49 2.40 4.13
C ASP A 109 -0.44 3.61 4.28
N HIS A 110 0.06 4.70 4.84
CA HIS A 110 -0.73 5.91 5.00
C HIS A 110 -1.14 6.54 3.66
N ALA A 111 -0.25 6.53 2.66
CA ALA A 111 -0.53 7.09 1.34
C ALA A 111 -1.61 6.30 0.59
N LEU A 112 -1.56 4.96 0.63
CA LEU A 112 -2.55 4.08 0.02
C LEU A 112 -3.90 4.15 0.74
N ALA A 113 -3.92 4.05 2.07
CA ALA A 113 -5.13 4.17 2.87
C ALA A 113 -5.85 5.49 2.58
N GLY A 114 -5.11 6.59 2.52
CA GLY A 114 -5.67 7.91 2.16
C GLY A 114 -6.33 7.92 0.79
N ALA A 115 -5.75 7.25 -0.22
CA ALA A 115 -6.37 7.16 -1.53
C ALA A 115 -7.69 6.37 -1.53
N LEU A 116 -7.75 5.27 -0.78
CA LEU A 116 -8.96 4.45 -0.65
C LEU A 116 -10.08 5.22 0.06
N VAL A 117 -9.76 5.96 1.12
CA VAL A 117 -10.74 6.77 1.85
C VAL A 117 -11.29 7.89 0.96
N CYS A 118 -10.43 8.67 0.31
CA CYS A 118 -10.81 9.79 -0.57
C CYS A 118 -11.73 9.37 -1.73
N THR A 119 -11.67 8.11 -2.17
CA THR A 119 -12.56 7.59 -3.23
C THR A 119 -13.87 7.04 -2.68
N SER A 120 -13.85 6.39 -1.51
CA SER A 120 -15.07 5.91 -0.84
C SER A 120 -16.05 7.04 -0.50
N GLU A 121 -15.53 8.20 -0.09
CA GLU A 121 -16.34 9.40 0.22
C GLU A 121 -17.03 9.96 -1.03
N ARG A 122 -16.36 9.91 -2.19
CA ARG A 122 -16.95 10.29 -3.48
C ARG A 122 -18.04 9.31 -3.93
N GLY A 123 -17.86 8.01 -3.65
CA GLY A 123 -18.86 6.98 -3.91
C GLY A 123 -20.14 7.19 -3.08
N ARG A 124 -19.99 7.52 -1.79
CA ARG A 124 -21.11 7.85 -0.88
C ARG A 124 -21.86 9.12 -1.28
N GLY A 125 -21.17 10.14 -1.82
CA GLY A 125 -21.80 11.37 -2.31
C GLY A 125 -22.79 11.15 -3.45
N LYS A 126 -22.56 10.16 -4.32
CA LYS A 126 -23.48 9.81 -5.42
C LYS A 126 -24.75 9.11 -4.94
N HIS A 127 -24.73 8.46 -3.78
CA HIS A 127 -25.89 7.75 -3.22
C HIS A 127 -26.84 8.66 -2.42
N ARG A 128 -26.36 9.80 -1.89
CA ARG A 128 -27.20 10.77 -1.17
C ARG A 128 -27.95 11.75 -2.09
N ALA A 129 -27.56 11.88 -3.35
CA ALA A 129 -28.23 12.74 -4.33
C ALA A 129 -29.41 12.06 -5.06
N ARG A 130 -29.87 10.89 -4.59
CA ARG A 130 -31.00 10.11 -5.15
C ARG A 130 -32.06 9.80 -4.09
N LEU A 131 -32.33 10.73 -3.18
CA LEU A 131 -33.50 10.76 -2.30
C LEU A 131 -34.07 12.17 -2.37
#